data_AF-A0A1I4T5V1-F1
#
_entry.id   AF-A0A1I4T5V1-F1
#
_cell.length_a   1.000
_cell.length_b   1.000
_cell.length_c   1.000
_cell.angle_alpha   90.00
_cell.angle_beta   90.00
_cell.angle_gamma   90.00
#
_symmetry.space_group_name_H-M   'P 1'
#
loop_
_entity.id
_entity.type
_entity.pdbx_description
1 polymer ?
#
loop_
_entity_poly.entity_id
_entity_poly.type
_entity_poly.pdbx_seq_one_letter_code
_entity_poly.pdbx_strand_id
1 'polypeptide(L)'
;MKSEKNPAYEHGAPSSLFPSRDVSSAFHSQSASSSNQQAPESRLTWLDLHTRPANVRQAVTTLLNEAMKGTSDAKRAGLFLLSLWSPGRYPLDLNELGFFERELNYAVRHLLNFIIAGQVNIRMILTHSEMAPVMAAWGEEEA
;
A
#
# COMPACT_ATOMS: atom_id res chain seq x y z
N MET A 1 64.83 23.46 -1.36
CA MET A 1 64.20 22.17 -1.74
C MET A 1 63.35 22.45 -2.99
N LYS A 2 63.39 21.68 -4.10
CA LYS A 2 62.97 20.26 -4.27
C LYS A 2 61.51 20.02 -3.81
N SER A 3 60.60 19.35 -4.53
CA SER A 3 60.58 18.70 -5.86
C SER A 3 59.11 18.37 -6.23
N GLU A 4 58.65 18.14 -7.46
CA GLU A 4 59.01 18.54 -8.86
C GLU A 4 57.68 18.38 -9.67
N LYS A 5 57.18 19.38 -10.42
CA LYS A 5 57.27 19.48 -11.89
C LYS A 5 56.53 18.39 -12.74
N ASN A 6 55.46 18.86 -13.41
CA ASN A 6 54.98 18.53 -14.78
C ASN A 6 53.92 17.42 -15.08
N PRO A 7 53.22 17.54 -16.25
CA PRO A 7 51.98 16.80 -16.56
C PRO A 7 52.04 15.88 -17.80
N ALA A 8 50.95 15.13 -18.00
CA ALA A 8 50.28 14.73 -19.25
C ALA A 8 51.01 13.90 -20.36
N TYR A 9 50.17 13.23 -21.18
CA TYR A 9 50.48 12.46 -22.40
C TYR A 9 51.16 11.07 -22.13
N GLU A 10 50.90 9.98 -22.86
CA GLU A 10 50.03 9.76 -24.04
C GLU A 10 49.63 8.27 -24.26
N HIS A 11 48.76 8.05 -25.26
CA HIS A 11 48.45 6.81 -26.02
C HIS A 11 49.12 5.45 -25.71
N GLY A 12 48.33 4.36 -25.79
CA GLY A 12 48.88 3.02 -26.06
C GLY A 12 47.98 1.80 -25.81
N ALA A 13 47.10 1.46 -26.76
CA ALA A 13 46.63 0.08 -27.00
C ALA A 13 47.23 -0.39 -28.36
N PRO A 14 47.30 -1.69 -28.72
CA PRO A 14 46.50 -2.82 -28.22
C PRO A 14 47.27 -4.16 -28.07
N SER A 15 46.50 -5.26 -28.01
CA SER A 15 46.78 -6.62 -28.52
C SER A 15 46.90 -7.77 -27.51
N SER A 16 45.77 -8.48 -27.40
CA SER A 16 45.62 -9.95 -27.49
C SER A 16 46.49 -10.89 -26.63
N LEU A 17 45.80 -11.74 -25.86
CA LEU A 17 45.96 -13.19 -25.94
C LEU A 17 44.66 -13.88 -25.52
N PHE A 18 44.02 -14.61 -26.44
CA PHE A 18 42.89 -15.49 -26.13
C PHE A 18 43.38 -16.75 -25.41
N PRO A 19 42.50 -17.44 -24.67
CA PRO A 19 42.15 -18.77 -25.19
C PRO A 19 40.63 -18.97 -25.31
N SER A 20 40.23 -19.52 -26.45
CA SER A 20 38.88 -19.99 -26.71
C SER A 20 38.51 -21.16 -25.79
N ARG A 21 37.27 -21.18 -25.28
CA ARG A 21 36.59 -22.47 -25.05
C ARG A 21 35.06 -22.37 -25.16
N ASP A 22 34.60 -22.90 -26.29
CA ASP A 22 33.32 -23.58 -26.51
C ASP A 22 32.02 -22.95 -25.99
N VAL A 23 31.32 -22.33 -26.96
CA VAL A 23 29.86 -22.25 -26.95
C VAL A 23 29.30 -23.68 -26.94
N SER A 24 28.79 -24.13 -25.80
CA SER A 24 27.84 -25.25 -25.72
C SER A 24 26.44 -24.69 -25.47
N SER A 25 25.78 -24.31 -26.56
CA SER A 25 24.31 -24.17 -26.55
C SER A 25 23.70 -25.54 -26.28
N ALA A 26 23.21 -25.73 -25.07
CA ALA A 26 22.46 -26.92 -24.69
C ALA A 26 21.12 -26.47 -24.11
N PHE A 27 20.17 -26.24 -25.03
CA PHE A 27 18.77 -25.93 -24.75
C PHE A 27 18.11 -27.15 -24.09
N HIS A 28 18.37 -27.33 -22.79
CA HIS A 28 17.71 -28.32 -21.97
C HIS A 28 16.31 -27.78 -21.65
N SER A 29 15.33 -28.18 -22.46
CA SER A 29 13.93 -28.16 -22.07
C SER A 29 13.75 -29.11 -20.89
N GLN A 30 14.09 -28.65 -19.69
CA GLN A 30 13.73 -29.34 -18.46
C GLN A 30 12.21 -29.24 -18.35
N SER A 31 11.53 -30.31 -18.75
CA SER A 31 10.15 -30.55 -18.39
C SER A 31 10.05 -30.46 -16.87
N ALA A 32 9.48 -29.36 -16.38
CA ALA A 32 9.23 -29.16 -14.96
C ALA A 32 8.09 -30.08 -14.51
N SER A 33 8.43 -31.36 -14.33
CA SER A 33 7.60 -32.32 -13.62
C SER A 33 7.33 -31.79 -12.22
N SER A 34 6.06 -31.80 -11.84
CA SER A 34 5.47 -31.21 -10.64
C SER A 34 6.36 -31.28 -9.38
N SER A 35 6.68 -30.11 -8.83
CA SER A 35 7.06 -29.99 -7.42
C SER A 35 6.35 -28.79 -6.81
N ASN A 36 5.35 -29.06 -5.97
CA ASN A 36 4.75 -28.08 -5.07
C ASN A 36 5.82 -27.59 -4.10
N GLN A 37 6.37 -26.41 -4.32
CA GLN A 37 7.05 -25.64 -3.27
C GLN A 37 6.60 -24.18 -3.33
N GLN A 38 6.10 -23.71 -2.20
CA GLN A 38 5.35 -22.49 -2.01
C GLN A 38 5.84 -21.28 -2.82
N ALA A 39 4.93 -20.72 -3.62
CA ALA A 39 4.97 -19.28 -3.93
C ALA A 39 5.03 -18.51 -2.59
N PRO A 40 5.69 -17.32 -2.53
CA PRO A 40 5.99 -16.67 -1.25
C PRO A 40 4.73 -16.06 -0.59
N GLU A 41 3.97 -16.88 0.12
CA GLU A 41 2.78 -16.51 0.92
C GLU A 41 3.08 -15.54 2.09
N SER A 42 4.34 -15.11 2.24
CA SER A 42 4.82 -14.29 3.35
C SER A 42 5.13 -12.82 2.99
N ARG A 43 4.79 -12.35 1.78
CA ARG A 43 5.02 -10.92 1.41
C ARG A 43 3.96 -9.95 1.90
N LEU A 44 2.78 -10.43 2.27
CA LEU A 44 1.65 -9.60 2.71
C LEU A 44 0.97 -10.16 3.97
N THR A 45 1.73 -10.56 4.99
CA THR A 45 1.16 -10.94 6.32
C THR A 45 0.40 -9.79 7.00
N TRP A 46 0.61 -8.55 6.58
CA TRP A 46 -0.19 -7.38 6.98
C TRP A 46 -1.51 -7.25 6.19
N LEU A 47 -1.59 -7.88 5.02
CA LEU A 47 -2.82 -8.06 4.23
C LEU A 47 -3.42 -9.45 4.52
N ASP A 48 -3.25 -9.96 5.75
CA ASP A 48 -3.91 -11.17 6.18
C ASP A 48 -5.43 -11.01 6.00
N LEU A 49 -5.95 -11.82 5.07
CA LEU A 49 -7.34 -11.81 4.63
C LEU A 49 -8.31 -12.31 5.70
N HIS A 50 -7.81 -12.71 6.88
CA HIS A 50 -8.59 -12.98 8.09
C HIS A 50 -9.27 -11.73 8.72
N THR A 51 -9.74 -10.79 7.90
CA THR A 51 -10.65 -9.69 8.27
C THR A 51 -12.05 -10.25 8.57
N ARG A 52 -12.16 -11.00 9.68
CA ARG A 52 -13.44 -11.55 10.18
C ARG A 52 -14.47 -10.41 10.27
N PRO A 53 -15.76 -10.64 9.91
CA PRO A 53 -16.77 -9.57 9.91
C PRO A 53 -16.87 -8.78 11.23
N ALA A 54 -16.63 -9.43 12.38
CA ALA A 54 -16.56 -8.79 13.69
C ALA A 54 -15.44 -7.73 13.78
N ASN A 55 -14.23 -8.02 13.27
CA ASN A 55 -13.10 -7.10 13.26
C ASN A 55 -13.36 -5.91 12.34
N VAL A 56 -14.01 -6.14 11.20
CA VAL A 56 -14.46 -5.08 10.28
C VAL A 56 -15.49 -4.20 10.96
N ARG A 57 -16.43 -4.78 11.73
CA ARG A 57 -17.40 -3.99 12.49
C ARG A 57 -16.74 -3.16 13.57
N GLN A 58 -15.82 -3.74 14.34
CA GLN A 58 -15.05 -3.00 15.34
C GLN A 58 -14.27 -1.84 14.71
N ALA A 59 -13.55 -2.08 13.60
CA ALA A 59 -12.83 -1.03 12.88
C ALA A 59 -13.74 0.11 12.41
N VAL A 60 -14.89 -0.21 11.83
CA VAL A 60 -15.91 0.77 11.41
C VAL A 60 -16.46 1.56 12.60
N THR A 61 -16.79 0.89 13.71
CA THR A 61 -17.26 1.56 14.94
C THR A 61 -16.19 2.48 15.54
N THR A 62 -14.92 2.07 15.57
CA THR A 62 -13.80 2.92 16.01
C THR A 62 -13.70 4.19 15.15
N LEU A 63 -13.80 4.06 13.82
CA LEU A 63 -13.73 5.19 12.89
C LEU A 63 -14.94 6.13 13.01
N LEU A 64 -16.16 5.60 13.13
CA LEU A 64 -17.38 6.39 13.37
C LEU A 64 -17.28 7.16 14.69
N ASN A 65 -16.84 6.48 15.76
CA ASN A 65 -16.67 7.11 17.07
C ASN A 65 -15.60 8.21 17.03
N GLU A 66 -14.47 7.98 16.35
CA GLU A 66 -13.43 9.00 16.19
C GLU A 66 -13.93 10.21 15.39
N ALA A 67 -14.63 9.97 14.28
CA ALA A 67 -15.18 11.03 13.43
C ALA A 67 -16.15 11.96 14.18
N MET A 68 -16.72 11.54 15.32
CA MET A 68 -17.59 12.38 16.15
C MET A 68 -16.89 13.01 17.37
N LYS A 69 -15.56 12.90 17.49
CA LYS A 69 -14.77 13.59 18.53
C LYS A 69 -14.32 14.98 18.07
N GLY A 70 -13.82 15.77 19.02
CA GLY A 70 -13.13 17.05 18.78
C GLY A 70 -11.60 16.92 18.66
N THR A 71 -11.10 15.79 18.13
CA THR A 71 -9.66 15.49 17.99
C THR A 71 -9.12 15.95 16.64
N SER A 72 -7.79 15.97 16.47
CA SER A 72 -7.14 16.17 15.15
C SER A 72 -7.52 15.06 14.16
N ASP A 73 -7.71 13.85 14.66
CA ASP A 73 -7.96 12.67 13.83
C ASP A 73 -9.44 12.48 13.48
N ALA A 74 -10.37 13.15 14.18
CA ALA A 74 -11.80 13.13 13.86
C ALA A 74 -12.08 13.56 12.41
N LYS A 75 -11.49 14.68 11.96
CA LYS A 75 -11.62 15.14 10.58
C LYS A 75 -11.09 14.12 9.58
N ARG A 76 -9.94 13.49 9.87
CA ARG A 76 -9.32 12.47 9.01
C ARG A 76 -10.20 11.23 8.92
N ALA A 77 -10.71 10.75 10.05
CA ALA A 77 -11.61 9.60 10.11
C ALA A 77 -12.92 9.88 9.36
N GLY A 78 -13.49 11.08 9.51
CA GLY A 78 -14.68 11.52 8.79
C GLY A 78 -14.46 11.57 7.27
N LEU A 79 -13.41 12.26 6.81
CA LEU A 79 -13.05 12.34 5.39
C LEU A 79 -12.73 10.96 4.79
N PHE A 80 -12.05 10.09 5.53
CA PHE A 80 -11.81 8.71 5.11
C PHE A 80 -13.12 7.93 4.89
N LEU A 81 -14.04 7.96 5.86
CA LEU A 81 -15.36 7.31 5.73
C LEU A 81 -16.18 7.92 4.56
N LEU A 82 -16.15 9.24 4.39
CA LEU A 82 -16.80 9.93 3.27
C LEU A 82 -16.22 9.52 1.91
N SER A 83 -14.90 9.36 1.83
CA SER A 83 -14.21 8.91 0.60
C SER A 83 -14.60 7.49 0.20
N LEU A 84 -14.89 6.61 1.17
CA LEU A 84 -15.44 5.29 0.88
C LEU A 84 -16.92 5.40 0.47
N TRP A 85 -17.70 6.28 1.10
CA TRP A 85 -19.15 6.41 0.90
C TRP A 85 -19.54 7.04 -0.44
N SER A 86 -18.73 8.00 -0.91
CA SER A 86 -18.93 8.70 -2.18
C SER A 86 -17.58 9.15 -2.78
N PRO A 87 -16.77 8.22 -3.34
CA PRO A 87 -15.41 8.51 -3.79
C PRO A 87 -15.28 9.63 -4.82
N GLY A 88 -16.31 9.83 -5.66
CA GLY A 88 -16.34 10.91 -6.66
C GLY A 88 -16.64 12.30 -6.10
N ARG A 89 -17.08 12.41 -4.84
CA ARG A 89 -17.31 13.67 -4.12
C ARG A 89 -16.20 13.97 -3.13
N TYR A 90 -15.68 12.92 -2.49
CA TYR A 90 -14.66 13.02 -1.45
C TYR A 90 -13.42 12.23 -1.87
N PRO A 91 -12.44 12.85 -2.56
CA PRO A 91 -11.22 12.16 -2.93
C PRO A 91 -10.41 11.77 -1.69
N LEU A 92 -9.90 10.54 -1.65
CA LEU A 92 -9.08 10.04 -0.55
C LEU A 92 -7.64 10.54 -0.67
N ASP A 93 -7.19 11.40 0.26
CA ASP A 93 -5.77 11.65 0.45
C ASP A 93 -5.13 10.55 1.30
N LEU A 94 -4.24 9.76 0.69
CA LEU A 94 -3.51 8.69 1.35
C LEU A 94 -2.45 9.22 2.34
N ASN A 95 -2.00 10.47 2.21
CA ASN A 95 -1.05 11.08 3.13
C ASN A 95 -1.68 11.31 4.51
N GLU A 96 -2.95 11.74 4.55
CA GLU A 96 -3.70 11.93 5.80
C GLU A 96 -3.83 10.62 6.61
N LEU A 97 -3.90 9.47 5.93
CA LEU A 97 -3.93 8.15 6.59
C LEU A 97 -2.62 7.82 7.33
N GLY A 98 -1.51 8.46 6.95
CA GLY A 98 -0.19 8.29 7.57
C GLY A 98 -0.05 8.97 8.94
N PHE A 99 -0.93 9.93 9.27
CA PHE A 99 -0.88 10.68 10.52
C PHE A 99 -1.72 10.07 11.65
N PHE A 100 -2.53 9.04 11.37
CA PHE A 100 -3.35 8.38 12.37
C PHE A 100 -2.55 7.71 13.48
N GLU A 101 -3.05 7.81 14.71
CA GLU A 101 -2.58 6.97 15.81
C GLU A 101 -2.78 5.46 15.54
N ARG A 102 -2.05 4.62 16.28
CA ARG A 102 -1.94 3.17 16.04
C ARG A 102 -3.29 2.46 15.87
N GLU A 103 -4.27 2.77 16.71
CA GLU A 103 -5.60 2.12 16.68
C GLU A 103 -6.39 2.51 15.43
N LEU A 104 -6.38 3.80 15.07
CA LEU A 104 -7.06 4.31 13.88
C LEU A 104 -6.38 3.82 12.60
N ASN A 105 -5.05 3.81 12.56
CA ASN A 105 -4.28 3.25 11.45
C ASN A 105 -4.57 1.74 11.25
N TYR A 106 -4.76 0.99 12.35
CA TYR A 106 -5.21 -0.40 12.31
C TYR A 106 -6.65 -0.51 11.75
N ALA A 107 -7.58 0.29 12.26
CA ALA A 107 -8.98 0.29 11.79
C ALA A 107 -9.11 0.62 10.29
N VAL A 108 -8.42 1.66 9.81
CA VAL A 108 -8.34 2.03 8.39
C VAL A 108 -7.84 0.87 7.53
N ARG A 109 -6.73 0.24 7.92
CA ARG A 109 -6.15 -0.89 7.18
C ARG A 109 -7.10 -2.08 7.10
N HIS A 110 -7.73 -2.45 8.22
CA HIS A 110 -8.66 -3.57 8.24
C HIS A 110 -9.92 -3.33 7.39
N LEU A 111 -10.44 -2.10 7.39
CA LEU A 111 -11.59 -1.75 6.54
C LEU A 111 -11.21 -1.70 5.05
N LEU A 112 -10.07 -1.09 4.69
CA LEU A 112 -9.57 -1.07 3.31
C LEU A 112 -9.29 -2.47 2.79
N ASN A 113 -8.59 -3.30 3.56
CA ASN A 113 -8.26 -4.67 3.16
C ASN A 113 -9.54 -5.49 2.92
N PHE A 114 -10.57 -5.36 3.77
CA PHE A 114 -11.86 -6.04 3.57
C PHE A 114 -12.61 -5.54 2.32
N ILE A 115 -12.66 -4.23 2.09
CA ILE A 115 -13.30 -3.62 0.91
C ILE A 115 -12.61 -4.08 -0.38
N ILE A 116 -11.27 -4.00 -0.42
CA ILE A 116 -10.48 -4.34 -1.60
C ILE A 116 -10.51 -5.86 -1.87
N ALA A 117 -10.29 -6.70 -0.86
CA ALA A 117 -10.23 -8.14 -1.07
C ALA A 117 -11.61 -8.77 -1.28
N GLY A 118 -12.63 -8.30 -0.55
CA GLY A 118 -14.01 -8.77 -0.70
C GLY A 118 -14.76 -8.14 -1.87
N GLN A 119 -14.19 -7.12 -2.54
CA GLN A 119 -14.85 -6.28 -3.55
C GLN A 119 -16.19 -5.71 -3.03
N VAL A 120 -16.24 -5.36 -1.74
CA VAL A 120 -17.45 -4.94 -1.03
C VAL A 120 -17.56 -3.41 -1.01
N ASN A 121 -18.70 -2.87 -1.42
CA ASN A 121 -18.96 -1.44 -1.26
C ASN A 121 -19.28 -1.11 0.22
N ILE A 122 -18.80 0.03 0.73
CA ILE A 122 -19.08 0.45 2.12
C ILE A 122 -20.59 0.56 2.43
N ARG A 123 -21.47 0.75 1.43
CA ARG A 123 -22.93 0.77 1.61
C ARG A 123 -23.55 -0.61 1.87
N MET A 124 -22.79 -1.69 1.68
CA MET A 124 -23.14 -3.04 2.15
C MET A 124 -22.68 -3.28 3.60
N ILE A 125 -21.82 -2.38 4.10
CA ILE A 125 -21.22 -2.44 5.43
C ILE A 125 -21.99 -1.49 6.36
N LEU A 126 -22.22 -0.24 5.94
CA LEU A 126 -22.87 0.82 6.71
C LEU A 126 -24.23 1.22 6.11
N THR A 127 -25.17 1.54 6.99
CA THR A 127 -26.44 2.18 6.64
C THR A 127 -26.27 3.69 6.48
N HIS A 128 -27.20 4.33 5.76
CA HIS A 128 -27.23 5.80 5.65
C HIS A 128 -27.41 6.47 7.02
N SER A 129 -28.16 5.85 7.94
CA SER A 129 -28.36 6.34 9.31
C SER A 129 -27.07 6.37 10.13
N GLU A 130 -26.18 5.38 9.98
CA GLU A 130 -24.87 5.37 10.66
C GLU A 130 -23.92 6.42 10.06
N MET A 131 -24.02 6.69 8.76
CA MET A 131 -23.15 7.64 8.07
C MET A 131 -23.66 9.10 8.14
N ALA A 132 -24.95 9.33 8.43
CA ALA A 132 -25.54 10.66 8.47
C ALA A 132 -24.86 11.65 9.43
N PRO A 133 -24.43 11.28 10.66
CA PRO A 133 -23.67 12.18 11.53
C PRO A 133 -22.33 12.61 10.93
N VAL A 134 -21.63 11.70 10.24
CA VAL A 134 -20.35 11.99 9.57
C VAL A 134 -20.56 12.89 8.36
N MET A 135 -21.63 12.68 7.58
CA MET A 135 -22.03 13.58 6.49
C MET A 135 -22.39 14.99 6.99
N ALA A 136 -23.08 15.11 8.13
CA ALA A 136 -23.42 16.40 8.73
C ALA A 136 -22.21 17.12 9.36
N ALA A 137 -21.21 16.39 9.86
CA ALA A 137 -20.03 16.97 10.51
C ALA A 137 -18.90 17.34 9.53
N TRP A 138 -18.73 16.57 8.44
CA TRP A 138 -17.56 16.66 7.55
C TRP A 138 -17.89 16.69 6.05
N GLY A 139 -19.17 16.55 5.69
CA GLY A 139 -19.58 16.69 4.30
C GLY A 139 -19.50 18.14 3.85
N GLU A 140 -19.14 18.35 2.60
CA GLU A 140 -19.26 19.66 1.96
C GLU A 140 -20.73 19.86 1.58
N GLU A 141 -21.34 20.99 1.94
CA GLU A 141 -22.66 21.36 1.43
C GLU A 141 -22.60 21.58 -0.09
N GLU A 142 -23.69 21.30 -0.80
CA GLU A 142 -23.74 21.53 -2.25
C GLU A 142 -23.80 23.05 -2.51
N ALA A 143 -22.80 23.55 -3.24
CA ALA A 143 -22.71 24.93 -3.71
C ALA A 143 -23.32 25.09 -5.12
#